data_AF-A0A2D7ARD9-F1
#
_entry.id   AF-A0A2D7ARD9-F1
#
_cell.length_a   1.000
_cell.length_b   1.000
_cell.length_c   1.000
_cell.angle_alpha   90.00
_cell.angle_beta   90.00
_cell.angle_gamma   90.00
#
_symmetry.space_group_name_H-M   'P 1'
#
loop_
_entity.id
_entity.type
_entity.pdbx_description
1 polymer ?
#
loop_
_entity_poly.entity_id
_entity_poly.type
_entity_poly.pdbx_seq_one_letter_code
_entity_poly.pdbx_strand_id
1 'polypeptide(L)'
;MRRFAIVGTRAMAKGKLPLSDMAGGAGRMDVLVRALMSSILTSHGIREDVEFTMILLGGPGPARRIKFVSNELKGVHAEERAVGGKIAAVIKEPIPPRGHWIERSPGIYDGGGDLDMTLDDWDCPIIRLDADSDNLYSGVLPSDFSIEDIGFILGDDKPLDCERGVPRSLGSSWLQGHTCISIVHFLLDEGVQLSL
;
A
#
# COMPACT_ATOMS: atom_id res chain seq x y z
N MET A 1 14.24 2.64 -1.36
CA MET A 1 12.92 2.24 -1.85
C MET A 1 12.07 1.77 -0.66
N ARG A 2 10.97 2.48 -0.42
CA ARG A 2 10.02 2.20 0.65
C ARG A 2 8.83 1.48 0.02
N ARG A 3 8.63 0.21 0.37
CA ARG A 3 7.55 -0.59 -0.19
C ARG A 3 6.39 -0.67 0.79
N PHE A 4 5.18 -0.52 0.28
CA PHE A 4 3.96 -0.68 1.06
C PHE A 4 3.03 -1.65 0.33
N ALA A 5 2.46 -2.60 1.07
CA ALA A 5 1.41 -3.47 0.57
C ALA A 5 0.19 -3.37 1.48
N ILE A 6 -0.95 -3.01 0.90
CA ILE A 6 -2.23 -2.96 1.60
C ILE A 6 -3.15 -4.06 1.10
N VAL A 7 -3.71 -4.83 2.03
CA VAL A 7 -4.70 -5.87 1.72
C VAL A 7 -6.10 -5.31 1.85
N GLY A 8 -6.77 -5.13 0.72
CA GLY A 8 -8.19 -4.81 0.63
C GLY A 8 -9.03 -6.08 0.65
N THR A 9 -9.42 -6.52 1.85
CA THR A 9 -10.21 -7.74 2.10
C THR A 9 -11.52 -7.73 1.33
N ARG A 10 -12.16 -6.56 1.21
CA ARG A 10 -13.44 -6.40 0.49
C ARG A 10 -13.32 -5.58 -0.79
N ALA A 11 -12.17 -4.99 -1.06
CA ALA A 11 -12.00 -4.07 -2.18
C ALA A 11 -12.14 -4.81 -3.50
N MET A 12 -13.03 -4.32 -4.36
CA MET A 12 -13.38 -5.03 -5.59
C MET A 12 -12.20 -5.16 -6.57
N ALA A 13 -11.91 -6.39 -7.00
CA ALA A 13 -10.78 -6.70 -7.90
C ALA A 13 -11.12 -6.58 -9.39
N LYS A 14 -12.41 -6.44 -9.75
CA LYS A 14 -12.86 -6.42 -11.15
C LYS A 14 -14.18 -5.67 -11.30
N GLY A 15 -14.34 -5.01 -12.45
CA GLY A 15 -15.61 -4.45 -12.91
C GLY A 15 -15.64 -2.93 -12.88
N LYS A 16 -16.86 -2.36 -12.84
CA LYS A 16 -17.05 -0.91 -12.83
C LYS A 16 -17.03 -0.39 -11.39
N LEU A 17 -15.93 0.27 -11.01
CA LEU A 17 -15.80 0.91 -9.69
C LEU A 17 -16.89 1.99 -9.49
N PRO A 18 -17.70 1.90 -8.42
CA PRO A 18 -18.66 2.96 -8.09
C PRO A 18 -17.93 4.13 -7.41
N LEU A 19 -17.39 5.07 -8.21
CA LEU A 19 -16.65 6.24 -7.70
C LEU A 19 -17.44 7.15 -6.74
N SER A 20 -18.77 7.09 -6.77
CA SER A 20 -19.65 7.80 -5.83
C SER A 20 -19.88 7.04 -4.52
N ASP A 21 -19.42 5.80 -4.41
CA ASP A 21 -19.61 4.93 -3.25
C ASP A 21 -18.38 4.02 -3.03
N MET A 22 -17.21 4.66 -2.85
CA MET A 22 -15.94 3.95 -2.64
C MET A 22 -15.87 3.23 -1.28
N ALA A 23 -16.64 3.71 -0.30
CA ALA A 23 -16.69 3.10 1.03
C ALA A 23 -17.62 1.90 1.10
N GLY A 24 -18.84 1.99 0.54
CA GLY A 24 -19.80 0.90 0.54
C GLY A 24 -19.59 -0.06 -0.63
N GLY A 25 -20.17 0.28 -1.78
CA GLY A 25 -20.27 -0.58 -2.96
C GLY A 25 -18.95 -0.99 -3.59
N ALA A 26 -17.87 -0.25 -3.37
CA ALA A 26 -16.52 -0.65 -3.83
C ALA A 26 -15.73 -1.49 -2.82
N GLY A 27 -16.29 -1.74 -1.62
CA GLY A 27 -15.68 -2.56 -0.59
C GLY A 27 -14.48 -1.91 0.10
N ARG A 28 -14.68 -0.69 0.64
CA ARG A 28 -13.64 0.11 1.31
C ARG A 28 -12.45 0.51 0.42
N MET A 29 -12.68 0.71 -0.87
CA MET A 29 -11.67 1.24 -1.79
C MET A 29 -11.17 2.64 -1.33
N ASP A 30 -12.00 3.40 -0.60
CA ASP A 30 -11.61 4.67 0.02
C ASP A 30 -10.39 4.54 0.95
N VAL A 31 -10.26 3.40 1.65
CA VAL A 31 -9.13 3.15 2.56
C VAL A 31 -7.84 2.95 1.78
N LEU A 32 -7.90 2.17 0.70
CA LEU A 32 -6.76 1.88 -0.15
C LEU A 32 -6.30 3.11 -0.93
N VAL A 33 -7.25 3.91 -1.44
CA VAL A 33 -6.96 5.19 -2.10
C VAL A 33 -6.24 6.14 -1.17
N ARG A 34 -6.73 6.32 0.06
CA ARG A 34 -6.06 7.17 1.06
C ARG A 34 -4.68 6.64 1.43
N ALA A 35 -4.52 5.32 1.56
CA ALA A 35 -3.24 4.70 1.84
C ALA A 35 -2.22 4.96 0.71
N LEU A 36 -2.62 4.79 -0.56
CA LEU A 36 -1.79 5.13 -1.71
C LEU A 36 -1.41 6.61 -1.69
N MET A 37 -2.39 7.51 -1.52
CA MET A 37 -2.15 8.95 -1.47
C MET A 37 -1.16 9.33 -0.38
N SER A 38 -1.32 8.81 0.85
CA SER A 38 -0.39 9.04 1.96
C SER A 38 1.01 8.45 1.71
N SER A 39 1.12 7.40 0.90
CA SER A 39 2.42 6.80 0.57
C SER A 39 3.22 7.61 -0.45
N ILE A 40 2.55 8.26 -1.41
CA ILE A 40 3.26 8.91 -2.52
C ILE A 40 3.27 10.43 -2.43
N LEU A 41 2.24 11.08 -1.89
CA LEU A 41 2.08 12.53 -2.00
C LEU A 41 2.89 13.28 -0.94
N THR A 42 3.52 14.38 -1.37
CA THR A 42 4.06 15.43 -0.50
C THR A 42 3.38 16.77 -0.82
N SER A 43 3.73 17.84 -0.11
CA SER A 43 3.13 19.16 -0.32
C SER A 43 3.38 19.74 -1.73
N HIS A 44 4.51 19.42 -2.36
CA HIS A 44 4.92 19.98 -3.64
C HIS A 44 5.24 18.92 -4.70
N GLY A 45 4.82 17.67 -4.49
CA GLY A 45 5.08 16.62 -5.47
C GLY A 45 4.77 15.22 -4.98
N ILE A 46 5.56 14.29 -5.48
CA ILE A 46 5.46 12.86 -5.20
C ILE A 46 6.84 12.40 -4.72
N ARG A 47 6.88 11.52 -3.71
CA ARG A 47 8.10 10.82 -3.30
C ARG A 47 8.60 9.96 -4.45
N GLU A 48 9.89 9.97 -4.79
CA GLU A 48 10.43 9.20 -5.92
C GLU A 48 10.91 7.79 -5.54
N ASP A 49 10.86 7.46 -4.25
CA ASP A 49 11.42 6.23 -3.68
C ASP A 49 10.36 5.32 -3.07
N VAL A 50 9.15 5.28 -3.64
CA VAL A 50 8.01 4.51 -3.10
C VAL A 50 7.45 3.52 -4.13
N GLU A 51 7.28 2.27 -3.69
CA GLU A 51 6.46 1.27 -4.40
C GLU A 51 5.25 0.94 -3.52
N PHE A 52 4.04 1.10 -4.06
CA PHE A 52 2.81 0.80 -3.34
C PHE A 52 2.03 -0.28 -4.06
N THR A 53 1.66 -1.36 -3.39
CA THR A 53 0.87 -2.46 -3.94
C THR A 53 -0.47 -2.60 -3.23
N MET A 54 -1.56 -2.53 -3.98
CA MET A 54 -2.91 -2.88 -3.53
C MET A 54 -3.18 -4.35 -3.83
N ILE A 55 -3.56 -5.13 -2.83
CA ILE A 55 -4.06 -6.50 -2.99
C ILE A 55 -5.58 -6.47 -2.84
N LEU A 56 -6.29 -6.66 -3.95
CA LEU A 56 -7.74 -6.59 -4.02
C LEU A 56 -8.32 -8.01 -3.95
N LEU A 57 -9.01 -8.32 -2.86
CA LEU A 57 -9.58 -9.65 -2.59
C LEU A 57 -11.11 -9.72 -2.75
N GLY A 58 -11.75 -8.58 -2.99
CA GLY A 58 -13.21 -8.48 -3.05
C GLY A 58 -13.81 -8.65 -4.44
N GLY A 59 -15.12 -8.90 -4.46
CA GLY A 59 -15.91 -9.05 -5.68
C GLY A 59 -15.76 -10.42 -6.35
N PRO A 60 -16.38 -10.62 -7.52
CA PRO A 60 -16.32 -11.88 -8.24
C PRO A 60 -15.00 -12.03 -9.02
N GLY A 61 -14.36 -13.19 -8.87
CA GLY A 61 -13.16 -13.55 -9.62
C GLY A 61 -11.92 -13.71 -8.74
N PRO A 62 -10.74 -13.90 -9.36
CA PRO A 62 -9.49 -14.05 -8.62
C PRO A 62 -9.01 -12.71 -8.05
N ALA A 63 -8.14 -12.79 -7.05
CA ALA A 63 -7.44 -11.64 -6.50
C ALA A 63 -6.63 -10.89 -7.58
N ARG A 64 -6.59 -9.56 -7.46
CA ARG A 64 -5.79 -8.68 -8.32
C ARG A 64 -4.82 -7.89 -7.46
N ARG A 65 -3.59 -7.74 -7.97
CA ARG A 65 -2.59 -6.82 -7.45
C ARG A 65 -2.51 -5.61 -8.36
N ILE A 66 -2.44 -4.40 -7.79
CA ILE A 66 -2.14 -3.17 -8.53
C ILE A 66 -0.93 -2.52 -7.87
N LYS A 67 0.14 -2.37 -8.64
CA LYS A 67 1.41 -1.79 -8.20
C LYS A 67 1.57 -0.38 -8.76
N PHE A 68 1.99 0.55 -7.90
CA PHE A 68 2.26 1.94 -8.21
C PHE A 68 3.73 2.21 -7.92
N VAL A 69 4.48 2.65 -8.93
CA VAL A 69 5.92 2.94 -8.83
C VAL A 69 6.12 4.45 -8.94
N SER A 70 6.45 5.10 -7.83
CA SER A 70 6.18 6.53 -7.66
C SER A 70 7.00 7.45 -8.56
N ASN A 71 8.25 7.10 -8.88
CA ASN A 71 9.10 7.83 -9.84
C ASN A 71 8.67 7.68 -11.31
N GLU A 72 7.75 6.76 -11.62
CA GLU A 72 7.21 6.56 -12.97
C GLU A 72 5.80 7.17 -13.14
N LEU A 73 5.12 7.50 -12.04
CA LEU A 73 3.74 7.96 -12.03
C LEU A 73 3.57 9.28 -12.80
N LYS A 74 2.54 9.32 -13.66
CA LYS A 74 2.13 10.55 -14.35
C LYS A 74 0.65 10.87 -14.14
N GLY A 75 0.35 12.17 -14.00
CA GLY A 75 -1.00 12.70 -13.92
C GLY A 75 -1.78 12.22 -12.70
N VAL A 76 -1.13 12.04 -11.56
CA VAL A 76 -1.78 11.77 -10.26
C VAL A 76 -2.17 13.11 -9.63
N HIS A 77 -3.42 13.22 -9.20
CA HIS A 77 -3.94 14.40 -8.52
C HIS A 77 -4.17 14.08 -7.04
N ALA A 78 -3.95 15.07 -6.17
CA ALA A 78 -4.15 14.96 -4.72
C ALA A 78 -5.66 15.00 -4.35
N GLU A 79 -6.46 14.14 -4.98
CA GLU A 79 -7.90 14.06 -4.82
C GLU A 79 -8.35 12.61 -4.97
N GLU A 80 -9.15 12.11 -4.02
CA GLU A 80 -9.46 10.69 -3.90
C GLU A 80 -10.21 10.13 -5.12
N ARG A 81 -11.17 10.88 -5.67
CA ARG A 81 -11.96 10.43 -6.83
C ARG A 81 -11.10 10.33 -8.08
N ALA A 82 -10.13 11.23 -8.28
CA ALA A 82 -9.20 11.19 -9.39
C ALA A 82 -8.28 9.97 -9.32
N VAL A 83 -7.75 9.66 -8.14
CA VAL A 83 -6.98 8.43 -7.88
C VAL A 83 -7.86 7.19 -8.06
N GLY A 84 -9.07 7.19 -7.50
CA GLY A 84 -10.08 6.17 -7.70
C GLY A 84 -10.40 5.97 -9.18
N GLY A 85 -10.41 7.04 -9.98
CA GLY A 85 -10.60 6.98 -11.44
C GLY A 85 -9.51 6.21 -12.16
N LYS A 86 -8.24 6.34 -11.74
CA LYS A 86 -7.13 5.53 -12.27
C LYS A 86 -7.28 4.05 -11.92
N ILE A 87 -7.63 3.75 -10.66
CA ILE A 87 -7.90 2.37 -10.22
C ILE A 87 -9.09 1.79 -10.99
N ALA A 88 -10.14 2.57 -11.21
CA ALA A 88 -11.30 2.18 -12.00
C ALA A 88 -10.95 1.85 -13.45
N ALA A 89 -9.96 2.53 -14.05
CA ALA A 89 -9.47 2.20 -15.37
C ALA A 89 -8.75 0.84 -15.37
N VAL A 90 -7.91 0.57 -14.36
CA VAL A 90 -7.22 -0.72 -14.19
C VAL A 90 -8.20 -1.87 -14.01
N ILE A 91 -9.11 -1.80 -13.03
CA ILE A 91 -9.96 -2.96 -12.66
C ILE A 91 -11.05 -3.30 -13.68
N LYS A 92 -11.28 -2.44 -14.67
CA LYS A 92 -12.13 -2.75 -15.83
C LYS A 92 -11.45 -3.73 -16.79
N GLU A 93 -10.12 -3.70 -16.85
CA GLU A 93 -9.36 -4.56 -17.73
C GLU A 93 -9.37 -6.03 -17.26
N PRO A 94 -9.19 -6.99 -18.17
CA PRO A 94 -8.95 -8.39 -17.82
C PRO A 94 -7.74 -8.52 -16.89
N ILE A 95 -7.88 -9.36 -15.85
CA ILE A 95 -6.81 -9.64 -14.89
C ILE A 95 -5.70 -10.43 -15.63
N PRO A 96 -4.44 -9.96 -15.60
CA PRO A 96 -3.33 -10.69 -16.20
C PRO A 96 -3.09 -12.05 -15.51
N PRO A 97 -2.40 -13.00 -16.15
CA PRO A 97 -1.98 -14.23 -15.51
C PRO A 97 -1.16 -13.95 -14.23
N ARG A 98 -1.21 -14.87 -13.26
CA ARG A 98 -0.37 -14.80 -12.05
C ARG A 98 1.11 -14.72 -12.44
N GLY A 99 1.86 -13.86 -11.77
CA GLY A 99 3.30 -13.68 -12.01
C GLY A 99 3.68 -12.76 -13.16
N HIS A 100 2.71 -12.14 -13.82
CA HIS A 100 2.96 -11.17 -14.88
C HIS A 100 2.40 -9.80 -14.49
N TRP A 101 3.25 -8.78 -14.56
CA TRP A 101 2.86 -7.39 -14.45
C TRP A 101 2.58 -6.82 -15.85
N ILE A 102 1.43 -6.17 -16.02
CA ILE A 102 1.10 -5.39 -17.22
C ILE A 102 1.01 -3.92 -16.83
N GLU A 103 1.75 -3.06 -17.52
CA GLU A 103 1.62 -1.61 -17.38
C GLU A 103 0.31 -1.14 -18.00
N ARG A 104 -0.53 -0.45 -17.22
CA ARG A 104 -1.80 0.11 -17.67
C ARG A 104 -1.70 1.60 -18.00
N SER A 105 -0.79 2.28 -17.32
CA SER A 105 -0.42 3.68 -17.53
C SER A 105 0.91 3.95 -16.83
N PRO A 106 1.63 5.05 -17.12
CA PRO A 106 2.94 5.31 -16.53
C PRO A 106 2.97 5.11 -15.01
N GLY A 107 3.79 4.15 -14.57
CA GLY A 107 3.98 3.80 -13.16
C GLY A 107 2.82 3.05 -12.49
N ILE A 108 1.81 2.58 -13.24
CA ILE A 108 0.68 1.79 -12.74
C ILE A 108 0.63 0.46 -13.46
N TYR A 109 0.88 -0.60 -12.70
CA TYR A 109 0.92 -1.97 -13.17
C TYR A 109 -0.18 -2.79 -12.49
N ASP A 110 -0.71 -3.79 -13.18
CA ASP A 110 -1.55 -4.79 -12.53
C ASP A 110 -1.13 -6.21 -12.88
N GLY A 111 -1.56 -7.16 -12.04
CA GLY A 111 -1.26 -8.57 -12.20
C GLY A 111 -2.20 -9.42 -11.36
N GLY A 112 -2.31 -10.70 -11.72
CA GLY A 112 -2.91 -11.69 -10.82
C GLY A 112 -1.98 -11.98 -9.63
N GLY A 113 -2.55 -12.40 -8.51
CA GLY A 113 -1.79 -12.80 -7.32
C GLY A 113 -2.37 -12.25 -6.02
N ASP A 114 -1.69 -12.55 -4.93
CA ASP A 114 -2.09 -12.28 -3.54
C ASP A 114 -0.94 -11.61 -2.76
N LEU A 115 -1.08 -11.49 -1.45
CA LEU A 115 -0.06 -10.89 -0.60
C LEU A 115 1.24 -11.68 -0.68
N ASP A 116 1.22 -13.00 -0.50
CA ASP A 116 2.42 -13.84 -0.52
C ASP A 116 3.23 -13.65 -1.80
N MET A 117 2.56 -13.66 -2.95
CA MET A 117 3.23 -13.39 -4.23
C MET A 117 3.87 -12.00 -4.29
N THR A 118 3.26 -10.99 -3.67
CA THR A 118 3.87 -9.65 -3.54
C THR A 118 5.10 -9.67 -2.66
N LEU A 119 5.07 -10.42 -1.57
CA LEU A 119 6.18 -10.50 -0.63
C LEU A 119 7.33 -11.33 -1.16
N ASP A 120 7.05 -12.31 -2.02
CA ASP A 120 8.09 -13.09 -2.72
C ASP A 120 8.78 -12.27 -3.82
N ASP A 121 8.12 -11.22 -4.35
CA ASP A 121 8.72 -10.24 -5.27
C ASP A 121 9.65 -9.25 -4.54
N TRP A 122 9.67 -9.23 -3.19
CA TRP A 122 10.46 -8.30 -2.39
C TRP A 122 11.72 -8.96 -1.81
N ASP A 123 12.88 -8.41 -2.11
CA ASP A 123 14.19 -8.82 -1.55
C ASP A 123 14.64 -7.84 -0.46
N CYS A 124 13.79 -7.63 0.54
CA CYS A 124 14.04 -6.68 1.63
C CYS A 124 13.37 -7.10 2.94
N PRO A 125 13.76 -6.52 4.09
CA PRO A 125 13.07 -6.73 5.35
C PRO A 125 11.60 -6.34 5.26
N ILE A 126 10.72 -7.17 5.83
CA ILE A 126 9.27 -6.96 5.81
C ILE A 126 8.79 -6.72 7.24
N ILE A 127 8.12 -5.59 7.46
CA ILE A 127 7.48 -5.23 8.72
C ILE A 127 5.96 -5.36 8.58
N ARG A 128 5.35 -6.12 9.49
CA ARG A 128 3.90 -6.25 9.60
C ARG A 128 3.39 -5.26 10.62
N LEU A 129 2.61 -4.27 10.17
CA LEU A 129 2.04 -3.28 11.09
C LEU A 129 0.89 -3.91 11.87
N ASP A 130 1.07 -3.99 13.18
CA ASP A 130 0.19 -4.72 14.09
C ASP A 130 0.13 -3.98 15.43
N ALA A 131 -1.06 -3.51 15.81
CA ALA A 131 -1.26 -2.64 16.97
C ALA A 131 -0.90 -3.34 18.30
N ASP A 132 -1.03 -4.67 18.35
CA ASP A 132 -0.85 -5.47 19.57
C ASP A 132 0.59 -5.98 19.75
N SER A 133 1.54 -5.50 18.94
CA SER A 133 2.95 -5.91 18.95
C SER A 133 3.89 -4.85 19.53
N ASP A 134 5.17 -5.20 19.69
CA ASP A 134 6.19 -4.28 20.18
C ASP A 134 6.33 -3.04 19.28
N ASN A 135 6.68 -1.90 19.87
CA ASN A 135 6.82 -0.65 19.12
C ASN A 135 7.89 -0.76 18.02
N LEU A 136 7.56 -0.22 16.84
CA LEU A 136 8.44 -0.16 15.69
C LEU A 136 9.70 0.69 15.94
N TYR A 137 9.64 1.64 16.87
CA TYR A 137 10.72 2.58 17.13
C TYR A 137 11.16 2.52 18.59
N SER A 138 12.45 2.73 18.82
CA SER A 138 13.07 2.70 20.15
C SER A 138 13.32 4.09 20.75
N GLY A 139 12.87 5.16 20.07
CA GLY A 139 12.91 6.54 20.58
C GLY A 139 14.26 7.26 20.45
N VAL A 140 15.29 6.61 19.91
CA VAL A 140 16.57 7.24 19.60
C VAL A 140 16.60 7.64 18.12
N LEU A 141 16.99 8.89 17.84
CA LEU A 141 17.25 9.42 16.51
C LEU A 141 18.74 9.22 16.19
N PRO A 142 19.14 8.19 15.42
CA PRO A 142 20.50 8.05 14.93
C PRO A 142 20.84 9.15 13.91
N SER A 143 22.07 9.67 13.99
CA SER A 143 22.60 10.65 13.04
C SER A 143 22.85 10.09 11.65
N ASP A 144 23.03 8.77 11.53
CA ASP A 144 23.56 8.10 10.34
C ASP A 144 22.78 6.81 9.97
N PHE A 145 21.45 6.87 10.00
CA PHE A 145 20.61 5.72 9.65
C PHE A 145 20.20 5.74 8.18
N SER A 146 20.56 4.68 7.45
CA SER A 146 20.04 4.43 6.10
C SER A 146 19.39 3.05 6.03
N ILE A 147 18.08 3.06 5.77
CA ILE A 147 17.39 1.89 5.22
C ILE A 147 17.21 2.18 3.74
N GLU A 148 18.02 1.52 2.92
CA GLU A 148 17.92 1.65 1.47
C GLU A 148 16.70 0.93 0.92
N ASP A 149 16.24 -0.14 1.59
CA ASP A 149 15.11 -0.95 1.15
C ASP A 149 14.35 -1.58 2.34
N ILE A 150 13.04 -1.37 2.40
CA ILE A 150 12.16 -1.97 3.42
C ILE A 150 10.72 -2.06 2.92
N GLY A 151 10.03 -3.13 3.32
CA GLY A 151 8.62 -3.36 3.05
C GLY A 151 7.76 -3.24 4.30
N PHE A 152 6.59 -2.62 4.17
CA PHE A 152 5.57 -2.56 5.21
C PHE A 152 4.27 -3.16 4.69
N ILE A 153 3.69 -4.08 5.46
CA ILE A 153 2.40 -4.71 5.16
C ILE A 153 1.34 -4.23 6.15
N LEU A 154 0.16 -3.92 5.63
CA LEU A 154 -0.97 -3.42 6.41
C LEU A 154 -2.32 -3.94 5.87
N GLY A 155 -3.29 -4.07 6.76
CA GLY A 155 -4.68 -4.40 6.42
C GLY A 155 -5.50 -3.17 6.02
N ASP A 156 -6.72 -3.42 5.53
CA ASP A 156 -7.73 -2.40 5.28
C ASP A 156 -8.42 -1.95 6.58
N ASP A 157 -9.73 -2.15 6.69
CA ASP A 157 -10.50 -1.89 7.91
C ASP A 157 -10.76 -3.15 8.73
N LYS A 158 -10.10 -4.27 8.37
CA LYS A 158 -10.09 -5.52 9.11
C LYS A 158 -8.66 -5.88 9.55
N PRO A 159 -8.52 -6.68 10.62
CA PRO A 159 -7.23 -7.26 10.98
C PRO A 159 -6.60 -8.00 9.79
N LEU A 160 -5.30 -7.78 9.58
CA LEU A 160 -4.54 -8.47 8.56
C LEU A 160 -4.20 -9.89 9.03
N ASP A 161 -4.73 -10.89 8.34
CA ASP A 161 -4.37 -12.28 8.55
C ASP A 161 -3.12 -12.62 7.71
N CYS A 162 -1.95 -12.50 8.32
CA CYS A 162 -0.66 -12.76 7.67
C CYS A 162 0.42 -13.02 8.73
N GLU A 163 1.18 -14.10 8.62
CA GLU A 163 2.30 -14.42 9.53
C GLU A 163 3.67 -13.96 9.00
N ARG A 164 3.74 -13.48 7.76
CA ARG A 164 4.98 -13.00 7.14
C ARG A 164 5.37 -11.63 7.69
N GLY A 165 6.68 -11.41 7.81
CA GLY A 165 7.25 -10.15 8.29
C GLY A 165 7.30 -10.05 9.81
N VAL A 166 8.04 -9.08 10.31
CA VAL A 166 8.24 -8.85 11.74
C VAL A 166 7.11 -7.95 12.26
N PRO A 167 6.29 -8.39 13.22
CA PRO A 167 5.18 -7.59 13.73
C PRO A 167 5.70 -6.41 14.57
N ARG A 168 5.24 -5.21 14.21
CA ARG A 168 5.56 -3.97 14.93
C ARG A 168 4.37 -3.02 15.01
N SER A 169 4.24 -2.34 16.15
CA SER A 169 3.20 -1.35 16.43
C SER A 169 3.71 0.08 16.20
N LEU A 170 2.79 0.97 15.82
CA LEU A 170 3.06 2.42 15.75
C LEU A 170 2.50 3.17 16.97
N GLY A 171 1.94 2.45 17.93
CA GLY A 171 1.36 2.98 19.15
C GLY A 171 0.18 2.15 19.64
N SER A 172 -0.32 2.46 20.83
CA SER A 172 -1.37 1.68 21.51
C SER A 172 -2.77 1.77 20.89
N SER A 173 -2.94 2.58 19.84
CA SER A 173 -4.23 2.83 19.21
C SER A 173 -4.30 2.16 17.84
N TRP A 174 -5.46 1.61 17.51
CA TRP A 174 -5.74 1.12 16.16
C TRP A 174 -5.91 2.30 15.19
N LEU A 175 -4.85 2.57 14.42
CA LEU A 175 -4.81 3.66 13.46
C LEU A 175 -5.30 3.20 12.08
N GLN A 176 -5.83 4.13 11.29
CA GLN A 176 -6.14 3.85 9.88
C GLN A 176 -4.83 3.69 9.09
N GLY A 177 -4.81 2.75 8.13
CA GLY A 177 -3.59 2.41 7.38
C GLY A 177 -2.87 3.61 6.74
N HIS A 178 -3.60 4.59 6.22
CA HIS A 178 -3.01 5.82 5.67
C HIS A 178 -2.26 6.66 6.72
N THR A 179 -2.76 6.70 7.96
CA THR A 179 -2.07 7.35 9.09
C THR A 179 -0.82 6.58 9.47
N CYS A 180 -0.88 5.25 9.49
CA CYS A 180 0.29 4.41 9.74
C CYS A 180 1.41 4.70 8.73
N ILE A 181 1.06 4.79 7.44
CA ILE A 181 1.99 5.14 6.37
C ILE A 181 2.62 6.51 6.60
N SER A 182 1.83 7.53 6.94
CA SER A 182 2.36 8.87 7.25
C SER A 182 3.34 8.85 8.42
N ILE A 183 3.08 8.07 9.47
CA ILE A 183 3.98 7.91 10.62
C ILE A 183 5.26 7.19 10.19
N VAL A 184 5.16 6.09 9.46
CA VAL A 184 6.34 5.37 8.93
C VAL A 184 7.20 6.30 8.09
N HIS A 185 6.60 7.11 7.23
CA HIS A 185 7.34 8.11 6.47
C HIS A 185 8.04 9.13 7.36
N PHE A 186 7.37 9.66 8.38
CA PHE A 186 8.00 10.56 9.35
C PHE A 186 9.20 9.89 10.05
N LEU A 187 9.05 8.65 10.53
CA LEU A 187 10.13 7.91 11.19
C LEU A 187 11.32 7.72 10.25
N LEU A 188 11.09 7.35 8.99
CA LEU A 188 12.14 7.15 8.00
C LEU A 188 12.79 8.48 7.55
N ASP A 189 12.01 9.56 7.41
CA ASP A 189 12.50 10.87 7.01
C ASP A 189 13.36 11.52 8.11
N GLU A 190 12.99 11.34 9.38
CA GLU A 190 13.75 11.83 10.54
C GLU A 190 14.88 10.86 10.95
N GLY A 191 15.05 9.74 10.24
CA GLY A 191 16.07 8.75 10.54
C GLY A 191 15.89 8.07 11.89
N VAL A 192 14.67 7.91 12.41
CA VAL A 192 14.41 7.19 13.68
C VAL A 192 14.85 5.73 13.55
N GLN A 193 15.56 5.22 14.57
CA GLN A 193 15.98 3.82 14.58
C GLN A 193 14.76 2.90 14.67
N LEU A 194 14.57 2.10 13.62
CA LEU A 194 13.56 1.06 13.60
C LEU A 194 14.06 -0.18 14.36
N SER A 195 13.20 -0.72 15.21
CA SER A 195 13.32 -2.03 15.82
C SER A 195 12.91 -3.06 14.77
N LEU A 196 13.85 -3.54 13.94
CA LEU A 196 13.57 -4.54 12.90
C LEU A 196 13.49 -5.97 13.46
#